data_AF-A0A661CGX6-F1
#
_entry.id   AF-A0A661CGX6-F1
#
_cell.length_a   1.000
_cell.length_b   1.000
_cell.length_c   1.000
_cell.angle_alpha   90.00
_cell.angle_beta   90.00
_cell.angle_gamma   90.00
#
_symmetry.space_group_name_H-M   'P 1'
#
loop_
_entity.id
_entity.type
_entity.pdbx_description
1 polymer ?
#
loop_
_entity_poly.entity_id
_entity_poly.type
_entity_poly.pdbx_seq_one_letter_code
_entity_poly.pdbx_strand_id
1 'polypeptide(L)'
;MLYNSIKESPNYPKGFTNRLNGKTQHNIHNKALLEMLRVVAPGKWKKIYQDGFDVSGLPISIHYFQSASGKVFNVKVKQGWSN
;
A
#
# COMPACT_ATOMS: atom_id res chain seq x y z
N MET A 1 7.95 -6.75 -5.74
CA MET A 1 8.70 -5.68 -6.44
C MET A 1 8.63 -4.39 -5.64
N LEU A 2 9.67 -3.57 -5.75
CA LEU A 2 9.85 -2.28 -5.07
C LEU A 2 9.62 -1.15 -6.06
N TYR A 3 8.88 -0.11 -5.66
CA TYR A 3 8.54 1.05 -6.48
C TYR A 3 8.86 2.34 -5.72
N ASN A 4 9.05 3.48 -6.41
CA ASN A 4 9.26 4.76 -5.73
C ASN A 4 7.95 5.39 -5.26
N SER A 5 6.82 5.00 -5.84
CA SER A 5 5.49 5.38 -5.38
C SER A 5 4.47 4.27 -5.64
N ILE A 6 3.29 4.37 -5.01
CA ILE A 6 2.22 3.40 -5.25
C ILE A 6 1.74 3.42 -6.71
N LYS A 7 1.75 4.59 -7.36
CA LYS A 7 1.26 4.78 -8.74
C LYS A 7 2.16 4.14 -9.80
N GLU A 8 3.42 3.88 -9.47
CA GLU A 8 4.37 3.18 -10.35
C GLU A 8 4.17 1.66 -10.34
N SER A 9 3.41 1.13 -9.38
CA SER A 9 3.10 -0.29 -9.35
C SER A 9 2.13 -0.64 -10.49
N PRO A 10 2.38 -1.70 -11.28
CA PRO A 10 1.45 -2.18 -12.31
C PRO A 10 0.12 -2.67 -11.70
N ASN A 11 0.13 -3.03 -10.42
CA ASN A 11 -1.08 -3.40 -9.67
C ASN A 11 -1.89 -2.18 -9.19
N TYR A 12 -1.42 -0.95 -9.39
CA TYR A 12 -2.21 0.22 -9.01
C TYR A 12 -3.39 0.37 -9.97
N PRO A 13 -4.65 0.38 -9.47
CA PRO A 13 -5.82 0.40 -10.34
C PRO A 13 -5.90 1.74 -11.08
N LYS A 14 -5.97 1.69 -12.42
CA LYS A 14 -6.23 2.88 -13.24
C LYS A 14 -7.61 3.43 -12.88
N GLY A 15 -7.69 4.75 -12.72
CA GLY A 15 -8.93 5.42 -12.33
C GLY A 15 -9.31 5.26 -10.86
N PHE A 16 -8.41 4.72 -10.01
CA PHE A 16 -8.67 4.64 -8.57
C PHE A 16 -8.94 6.02 -7.96
N THR A 17 -10.04 6.12 -7.22
CA THR A 17 -10.42 7.32 -6.49
C THR A 17 -10.40 7.05 -5.00
N ASN A 18 -9.80 7.96 -4.22
CA ASN A 18 -9.70 7.79 -2.78
C ASN A 18 -11.05 8.00 -2.11
N ARG A 19 -11.37 7.14 -1.13
CA ARG A 19 -12.44 7.43 -0.17
C ARG A 19 -11.96 8.46 0.84
N LEU A 20 -12.85 9.36 1.26
CA LEU A 20 -12.58 10.27 2.39
C LEU A 20 -12.27 9.45 3.66
N ASN A 21 -11.16 9.75 4.33
CA ASN A 21 -10.66 9.00 5.49
C ASN A 21 -10.42 7.50 5.23
N GLY A 22 -10.21 7.10 3.97
CA GLY A 22 -10.00 5.71 3.56
C GLY A 22 -8.60 5.16 3.83
N LYS A 23 -7.69 5.89 4.49
CA LYS A 23 -6.29 5.49 4.65
C LYS A 23 -5.91 5.20 6.10
N THR A 24 -5.45 3.99 6.40
CA THR A 24 -4.91 3.59 7.71
C THR A 24 -3.47 3.10 7.59
N GLN A 25 -2.71 3.18 8.70
CA GLN A 25 -1.30 2.82 8.74
C GLN A 25 -0.97 2.04 10.01
N HIS A 26 -0.28 0.91 9.86
CA HIS A 26 0.06 0.03 10.98
C HIS A 26 1.55 -0.24 11.05
N ASN A 27 2.04 -0.48 12.27
CA ASN A 27 3.38 -1.01 12.49
C ASN A 27 3.50 -2.44 11.95
N ILE A 28 4.68 -2.78 11.45
CA ILE A 28 5.01 -4.15 11.03
C ILE A 28 5.60 -4.88 12.23
N HIS A 29 4.86 -5.82 12.80
CA HIS A 29 5.30 -6.62 13.95
C HIS A 29 6.09 -7.87 13.54
N ASN A 30 5.97 -8.31 12.28
CA ASN A 30 6.76 -9.41 11.76
C ASN A 30 8.21 -8.97 11.53
N LYS A 31 9.12 -9.44 12.39
CA LYS A 31 10.55 -9.04 12.40
C LYS A 31 11.28 -9.42 11.10
N ALA A 32 11.13 -10.66 10.64
CA ALA A 32 11.79 -11.14 9.43
C ALA A 32 11.39 -10.34 8.18
N LEU A 33 10.09 -10.02 8.06
CA LEU A 33 9.60 -9.15 6.99
C LEU A 33 10.18 -7.73 7.11
N LEU A 34 10.21 -7.16 8.32
CA LEU A 34 10.73 -5.82 8.53
C LEU A 34 12.23 -5.73 8.20
N GLU A 35 13.01 -6.75 8.54
CA GLU A 35 14.43 -6.86 8.17
C GLU A 35 14.61 -6.92 6.66
N MET A 36 13.86 -7.78 5.96
CA MET A 36 13.88 -7.84 4.49
C MET A 36 13.56 -6.48 3.86
N LEU A 37 12.55 -5.77 4.38
CA LEU A 37 12.19 -4.44 3.90
C LEU A 37 13.30 -3.40 4.14
N ARG A 38 14.04 -3.52 5.24
CA ARG A 38 15.16 -2.62 5.57
C ARG A 38 16.39 -2.84 4.71
N VAL A 39 16.60 -4.06 4.21
CA VAL A 39 17.65 -4.36 3.22
C VAL A 39 17.41 -3.56 1.94
N VAL A 40 16.16 -3.45 1.49
CA VAL A 40 15.84 -2.75 0.23
C VAL A 40 15.68 -1.23 0.41
N ALA A 41 15.19 -0.77 1.56
CA ALA A 41 15.23 0.64 1.93
C ALA A 41 15.33 0.78 3.45
N PRO A 42 16.40 1.40 3.97
CA PRO A 42 16.59 1.53 5.41
C PRO A 42 15.52 2.42 6.03
N GLY A 43 15.28 2.22 7.33
CA GLY A 43 14.41 3.06 8.14
C GLY A 43 13.09 2.41 8.56
N LYS A 44 12.10 3.26 8.84
CA LYS A 44 10.77 2.82 9.30
C LYS A 44 9.94 2.37 8.09
N TRP A 45 9.20 1.30 8.30
CA TRP A 45 8.22 0.79 7.35
C TRP A 45 6.86 0.67 8.03
N LYS A 46 5.81 0.93 7.26
CA LYS A 46 4.41 0.82 7.69
C LYS A 46 3.65 -0.05 6.70
N LYS A 47 2.69 -0.81 7.22
CA LYS A 47 1.63 -1.42 6.39
C LYS A 47 0.56 -0.35 6.16
N ILE A 48 0.21 -0.12 4.91
CA ILE A 48 -0.82 0.85 4.51
C ILE A 48 -2.01 0.10 3.94
N TYR A 49 -3.19 0.55 4.34
CA TYR A 49 -4.47 0.20 3.72
C TYR A 49 -5.09 1.48 3.17
N GLN A 50 -5.59 1.42 1.94
CA GLN A 50 -6.14 2.57 1.24
C GLN A 50 -7.41 2.17 0.51
N ASP A 51 -8.54 2.50 1.11
CA ASP A 51 -9.87 2.28 0.55
C ASP A 51 -10.24 3.37 -0.45
N GLY A 52 -11.01 2.96 -1.44
CA GLY A 52 -11.50 3.84 -2.49
C GLY A 52 -12.43 3.11 -3.43
N PHE A 53 -12.49 3.59 -4.66
CA PHE A 53 -13.32 3.03 -5.72
C PHE A 53 -12.48 2.80 -6.97
N ASP A 54 -12.82 1.75 -7.71
CA ASP A 54 -12.29 1.55 -9.05
C ASP A 54 -12.99 2.46 -10.08
N VAL A 55 -12.62 2.30 -11.35
CA VAL A 55 -13.18 3.09 -12.47
C VAL A 55 -14.69 2.90 -12.66
N SER A 56 -15.24 1.78 -12.20
CA SER A 56 -16.67 1.46 -12.27
C SER A 56 -17.43 1.92 -11.01
N GLY A 57 -16.75 2.53 -10.04
CA GLY A 57 -17.33 2.95 -8.78
C GLY A 57 -17.49 1.81 -7.76
N LEU A 58 -16.87 0.65 -8.00
CA LEU A 58 -16.93 -0.47 -7.04
C LEU A 58 -15.92 -0.27 -5.92
N PRO A 59 -16.28 -0.60 -4.66
CA PRO A 59 -15.38 -0.43 -3.53
C PRO A 59 -14.20 -1.40 -3.63
N ILE A 60 -12.99 -0.86 -3.52
CA ILE A 60 -11.75 -1.64 -3.47
C ILE A 60 -10.82 -1.10 -2.39
N SER A 61 -9.88 -1.94 -1.96
CA SER A 61 -8.85 -1.59 -0.97
C SER A 61 -7.47 -1.96 -1.47
N ILE A 62 -6.53 -1.01 -1.42
CA ILE A 62 -5.15 -1.20 -1.84
C ILE A 62 -4.26 -1.38 -0.61
N HIS A 63 -3.58 -2.52 -0.53
CA HIS A 63 -2.74 -2.90 0.59
C HIS A 63 -1.28 -2.90 0.15
N TYR A 64 -0.39 -2.26 0.90
CA TYR A 64 1.02 -2.19 0.56
C TYR A 64 1.91 -1.89 1.77
N PHE A 65 3.22 -2.01 1.62
CA PHE A 65 4.20 -1.53 2.60
C PHE A 65 4.84 -0.25 2.08
N GLN A 66 5.01 0.74 2.95
CA GLN A 66 5.64 2.01 2.61
C GLN A 66 6.80 2.31 3.55
N SER A 67 7.96 2.68 2.98
CA SER A 67 9.11 3.16 3.73
C SER A 67 8.93 4.63 4.12
N ALA A 68 9.72 5.10 5.09
CA ALA A 68 9.78 6.52 5.45
C ALA A 68 10.20 7.42 4.27
N SER A 69 10.97 6.89 3.31
CA SER A 69 11.38 7.58 2.08
C SER A 69 10.34 7.53 0.96
N GLY A 70 9.17 6.92 1.19
CA GLY A 70 8.08 6.85 0.21
C GLY A 70 8.10 5.62 -0.70
N LYS A 71 9.16 4.79 -0.66
CA LYS A 71 9.23 3.55 -1.44
C LYS A 71 8.12 2.58 -1.06
N VAL A 72 7.61 1.86 -2.04
CA VAL A 72 6.44 0.98 -1.90
C VAL A 72 6.81 -0.46 -2.26
N PHE A 73 6.32 -1.42 -1.46
CA PHE A 73 6.51 -2.85 -1.70
C PHE A 73 5.18 -3.61 -1.57
N ASN A 74 5.02 -4.64 -2.41
CA ASN A 74 3.92 -5.61 -2.36
C ASN A 74 2.51 -4.96 -2.42
N VAL A 75 2.26 -4.20 -3.48
CA VAL A 75 0.95 -3.60 -3.75
C VAL A 75 -0.05 -4.68 -4.17
N LYS A 76 -1.15 -4.78 -3.42
CA LYS A 76 -2.25 -5.71 -3.67
C LYS A 76 -3.57 -4.95 -3.69
N VAL A 77 -4.46 -5.32 -4.60
CA VAL A 77 -5.83 -4.80 -4.66
C VAL A 77 -6.76 -5.89 -4.14
N LYS A 78 -7.69 -5.51 -3.28
CA LYS A 78 -8.77 -6.37 -2.77
C LYS A 78 -10.12 -5.79 -3.14
N GLN A 79 -11.07 -6.68 -3.40
CA GLN A 79 -12.47 -6.32 -3.54
C GLN A 79 -13.06 -5.97 -2.17
N GLY A 80 -13.87 -4.91 -2.13
CA GLY A 80 -14.41 -4.34 -0.91
C GLY A 80 -13.39 -3.52 -0.12
N TRP A 81 -13.91 -2.73 0.81
CA TRP A 81 -13.12 -1.96 1.78
C TRP A 81 -12.58 -2.85 2.89
N SER A 82 -11.39 -2.52 3.38
CA SER A 82 -10.72 -3.31 4.42
C SER A 82 -9.63 -2.53 5.17
N ASN A 83 -9.80 -1.21 5.32
CA ASN A 83 -8.89 -0.37 6.10
C ASN A 83 -9.05 -0.49 7.62
#